data_AF-A0A7J7J869-F1
#
_entry.id   AF-A0A7J7J869-F1
#
_cell.length_a   1.000
_cell.length_b   1.000
_cell.length_c   1.000
_cell.angle_alpha   90.00
_cell.angle_beta   90.00
_cell.angle_gamma   90.00
#
_symmetry.space_group_name_H-M   'P 1'
#
loop_
_entity.id
_entity.type
_entity.pdbx_description
1 polymer ?
#
loop_
_entity_poly.entity_id
_entity_poly.type
_entity_poly.pdbx_seq_one_letter_code
_entity_poly.pdbx_strand_id
1 'polypeptide(L)'
;MSLSKIHSNSDDSVLSQLDLFSTPFTQTSVLSGEWVEVGPIRDSANGPLEFEIEGNEDQYLDLQNSLIQVKAKVKLANGDNLDDDIANVTVFPGENFLHSLFSTMSISLNGHEVEYESNYGYRAYLETLVNYGNQAKSTHLNASYWFPDDLNAKDTNEIVESHRNELNSAQIHNSVL
;
A
#
# COMPACT_ATOMS: atom_id res chain seq x y z
N MET A 1 43.50 -11.30 1.07
CA MET A 1 42.43 -10.46 0.50
C MET A 1 42.47 -9.13 1.21
N SER A 2 42.66 -8.02 0.50
CA SER A 2 42.59 -6.68 1.08
C SER A 2 41.12 -6.25 1.11
N LEU A 3 40.60 -5.90 2.28
CA LEU A 3 39.28 -5.27 2.40
C LEU A 3 39.37 -3.85 1.86
N SER A 4 38.43 -3.45 1.00
CA SER A 4 38.31 -2.08 0.49
C SER A 4 37.17 -1.37 1.20
N LYS A 5 37.46 -0.24 1.84
CA LYS A 5 36.45 0.62 2.44
C LYS A 5 35.65 1.35 1.36
N ILE A 6 34.34 1.50 1.55
CA ILE A 6 33.49 2.31 0.67
C ILE A 6 33.86 3.80 0.79
N HIS A 7 34.23 4.24 2.00
CA HIS A 7 34.71 5.59 2.27
C HIS A 7 36.00 5.55 3.10
N SER A 8 37.00 6.37 2.75
CA SER A 8 38.34 6.32 3.38
C SER A 8 38.33 6.56 4.88
N ASN A 9 37.36 7.34 5.37
CA ASN A 9 37.24 7.72 6.79
C ASN A 9 36.32 6.79 7.58
N SER A 10 35.76 5.74 6.96
CA SER A 10 34.92 4.79 7.70
C SER A 10 35.80 3.89 8.57
N ASP A 11 35.37 3.61 9.80
CA ASP A 11 36.04 2.65 10.66
C ASP A 11 35.66 1.21 10.30
N ASP A 12 36.55 0.27 10.63
CA ASP A 12 36.24 -1.15 10.45
C ASP A 12 35.22 -1.57 11.51
N SER A 13 34.08 -2.10 11.06
CA SER A 13 33.04 -2.64 11.95
C SER A 13 32.94 -4.15 11.79
N VAL A 14 32.71 -4.85 12.91
CA VAL A 14 32.22 -6.22 12.89
C VAL A 14 30.72 -6.23 12.58
N LEU A 15 30.23 -7.29 11.96
CA LEU A 15 28.79 -7.53 11.81
C LEU A 15 28.18 -7.67 13.21
N SER A 16 27.19 -6.84 13.52
CA SER A 16 26.49 -6.87 14.82
C SER A 16 25.92 -8.25 15.17
N GLN A 17 25.51 -9.01 14.15
CA GLN A 17 25.01 -10.39 14.29
C GLN A 17 26.07 -11.39 14.76
N LEU A 18 27.35 -11.09 14.56
CA LEU A 18 28.49 -11.92 14.96
C LEU A 18 29.12 -11.46 16.29
N ASP A 19 28.79 -10.26 16.74
CA ASP A 19 29.29 -9.67 17.99
C ASP A 19 28.33 -9.96 19.15
N LEU A 20 28.25 -11.23 19.53
CA LEU A 20 27.25 -11.77 20.47
C LEU A 20 27.56 -11.49 21.95
N PHE A 21 28.78 -11.09 22.27
CA PHE A 21 29.27 -10.97 23.65
C PHE A 21 29.62 -9.55 24.06
N SER A 22 29.69 -8.61 23.11
CA SER A 22 29.88 -7.21 23.44
C SER A 22 28.58 -6.63 24.01
N THR A 23 28.74 -5.62 24.87
CA THR A 23 27.59 -4.80 25.25
C THR A 23 27.32 -3.83 24.09
N PRO A 24 26.11 -3.83 23.50
CA PRO A 24 25.81 -2.95 22.39
C PRO A 24 25.88 -1.48 22.84
N PHE A 25 26.32 -0.61 21.94
CA PHE A 25 26.31 0.83 22.20
C PHE A 25 24.88 1.34 22.40
N THR A 26 24.71 2.27 23.32
CA THR A 26 23.44 2.98 23.49
C THR A 26 23.36 4.10 22.46
N GLN A 27 22.29 4.10 21.65
CA GLN A 27 22.00 5.21 20.76
C GLN A 27 21.60 6.43 21.62
N THR A 28 22.35 7.53 21.50
CA THR A 28 22.08 8.79 22.21
C THR A 28 21.82 9.98 21.27
N SER A 29 21.92 9.76 19.95
CA SER A 29 21.83 10.82 18.94
C SER A 29 20.40 11.20 18.58
N VAL A 30 19.44 10.28 18.70
CA VAL A 30 18.00 10.54 18.46
C VAL A 30 17.33 10.55 19.82
N LEU A 31 16.88 11.73 20.23
CA LEU A 31 16.28 11.93 21.56
C LEU A 31 14.79 11.59 21.58
N SER A 32 14.09 11.92 20.49
CA SER A 32 12.66 11.72 20.32
C SER A 32 12.28 11.77 18.84
N GLY A 33 11.09 11.28 18.51
CA GLY A 33 10.45 11.46 17.22
C GLY A 33 9.01 11.94 17.40
N GLU A 34 8.49 12.65 16.40
CA GLU A 34 7.10 13.10 16.36
C GLU A 34 6.48 12.84 14.98
N TRP A 35 5.16 12.71 14.95
CA TRP A 35 4.40 12.60 13.70
C TRP A 35 3.94 13.99 13.28
N VAL A 36 4.30 14.39 12.07
CA VAL A 36 3.88 15.65 11.46
C VAL A 36 2.95 15.35 10.28
N GLU A 37 1.75 15.91 10.31
CA GLU A 37 0.81 15.79 9.20
C GLU A 37 1.15 16.85 8.14
N VAL A 38 1.48 16.39 6.93
CA VAL A 38 1.78 17.25 5.78
C VAL A 38 0.68 17.06 4.74
N GLY A 39 -0.04 18.14 4.44
CA GLY A 39 -1.04 18.17 3.38
C GLY A 39 -0.41 18.33 2.00
N PRO A 40 -1.13 17.97 0.93
CA PRO A 40 -0.65 18.19 -0.42
C PRO A 40 -0.59 19.69 -0.75
N ILE A 41 0.45 20.11 -1.45
CA ILE A 41 0.58 21.49 -1.95
C ILE A 41 -0.27 21.72 -3.21
N ARG A 42 -0.62 20.64 -3.93
CA ARG A 42 -1.49 20.65 -5.11
C ARG A 42 -2.49 19.51 -5.05
N ASP A 43 -3.75 19.83 -5.37
CA ASP A 43 -4.81 18.84 -5.50
C ASP A 43 -4.77 18.14 -6.87
N SER A 44 -5.19 16.88 -6.87
CA SER A 44 -5.24 15.96 -7.98
C SER A 44 -6.22 16.32 -9.11
N ALA A 45 -7.12 17.28 -8.89
CA ALA A 45 -8.18 17.63 -9.84
C ALA A 45 -7.65 17.99 -11.25
N ASN A 46 -6.41 18.49 -11.36
CA ASN A 46 -5.77 18.87 -12.62
C ASN A 46 -4.29 18.44 -12.73
N GLY A 47 -3.81 17.50 -11.91
CA GLY A 47 -2.39 17.16 -11.86
C GLY A 47 -2.03 16.06 -10.87
N PRO A 48 -0.73 15.79 -10.66
CA PRO A 48 -0.29 14.86 -9.63
C PRO A 48 -0.59 15.41 -8.23
N LEU A 49 -0.87 14.51 -7.30
CA LEU A 49 -0.88 14.84 -5.88
C LEU A 49 0.56 15.07 -5.43
N GLU A 50 0.89 16.30 -5.05
CA GLU A 50 2.25 16.72 -4.75
C GLU A 50 2.40 17.09 -3.27
N PHE A 51 3.44 16.55 -2.63
CA PHE A 51 3.82 16.85 -1.25
C PHE A 51 5.21 17.44 -1.25
N GLU A 52 5.38 18.52 -0.51
CA GLU A 52 6.68 19.16 -0.27
C GLU A 52 6.95 19.11 1.22
N ILE A 53 8.04 18.45 1.60
CA ILE A 53 8.50 18.34 2.99
C ILE A 53 9.78 19.16 3.09
N GLU A 54 9.68 20.33 3.70
CA GLU A 54 10.83 21.19 3.94
C GLU A 54 11.75 20.55 4.99
N GLY A 55 13.06 20.61 4.75
CA GLY A 55 14.06 20.18 5.72
C GLY A 55 14.07 21.08 6.95
N ASN A 56 14.27 20.49 8.12
CA ASN A 56 14.47 21.20 9.38
C ASN A 56 15.94 21.04 9.80
N GLU A 57 16.54 22.09 10.38
CA GLU A 57 17.92 22.05 10.89
C GLU A 57 18.05 21.15 12.15
N ASP A 58 16.98 21.05 12.94
CA ASP A 58 16.98 20.33 14.22
C ASP A 58 16.41 18.91 14.13
N GLN A 59 15.71 18.58 13.03
CA GLN A 59 14.97 17.34 12.88
C GLN A 59 15.28 16.67 11.55
N TYR A 60 15.39 15.35 11.59
CA TYR A 60 15.55 14.53 10.40
C TYR A 60 14.22 13.87 10.02
N LEU A 61 13.95 13.78 8.72
CA LEU A 61 12.82 13.02 8.19
C LEU A 61 13.12 11.52 8.25
N ASP A 62 12.28 10.77 8.96
CA ASP A 62 12.30 9.31 8.93
C ASP A 62 11.43 8.79 7.78
N LEU A 63 12.07 8.55 6.62
CA LEU A 63 11.40 8.00 5.44
C LEU A 63 10.83 6.59 5.67
N GLN A 64 11.43 5.79 6.56
CA GLN A 64 10.96 4.44 6.83
C GLN A 64 9.61 4.47 7.56
N ASN A 65 9.39 5.50 8.38
CA ASN A 65 8.14 5.71 9.12
C ASN A 65 7.35 6.89 8.53
N SER A 66 7.25 6.97 7.20
CA SER A 66 6.40 7.96 6.52
C SER A 66 5.17 7.26 5.91
N LEU A 67 3.97 7.78 6.15
CA LEU A 67 2.70 7.16 5.77
C LEU A 67 1.82 8.14 5.00
N ILE A 68 1.20 7.67 3.91
CA ILE A 68 0.15 8.41 3.21
C ILE A 68 -1.20 8.04 3.83
N GLN A 69 -1.92 9.05 4.33
CA GLN A 69 -3.29 8.88 4.81
C GLN A 69 -4.29 9.33 3.74
N VAL A 70 -5.23 8.46 3.38
CA VAL A 70 -6.33 8.78 2.45
C VAL A 70 -7.67 8.72 3.18
N LYS A 71 -8.48 9.77 3.02
CA LYS A 71 -9.87 9.81 3.47
C LYS A 71 -10.76 9.83 2.23
N ALA A 72 -11.51 8.74 2.01
CA ALA A 72 -12.38 8.58 0.85
C ALA A 72 -13.84 8.38 1.28
N LYS A 73 -14.77 8.86 0.44
CA LYS A 73 -16.22 8.61 0.58
C LYS A 73 -16.77 8.10 -0.75
N VAL A 74 -17.46 6.96 -0.70
CA VAL A 74 -18.18 6.41 -1.86
C VAL A 74 -19.58 6.99 -1.91
N LYS A 75 -20.03 7.34 -3.12
CA LYS A 75 -21.35 7.90 -3.42
C LYS A 75 -21.96 7.18 -4.61
N LEU A 76 -23.28 7.27 -4.73
CA LEU A 76 -24.00 6.81 -5.92
C LEU A 76 -23.64 7.68 -7.14
N ALA A 77 -23.86 7.15 -8.35
CA ALA A 77 -23.55 7.84 -9.61
C ALA A 77 -24.30 9.18 -9.76
N ASN A 78 -25.47 9.31 -9.13
CA ASN A 78 -26.25 10.54 -9.09
C ASN A 78 -25.76 11.57 -8.04
N GLY A 79 -24.72 11.24 -7.26
CA GLY A 79 -24.14 12.09 -6.22
C GLY A 79 -24.76 11.92 -4.83
N ASP A 80 -25.81 11.11 -4.69
CA ASP A 80 -26.44 10.81 -3.41
C ASP A 80 -25.56 9.91 -2.54
N ASN A 81 -25.85 9.89 -1.24
CA ASN A 81 -25.23 8.94 -0.33
C ASN A 81 -25.73 7.53 -0.64
N LEU A 82 -24.89 6.54 -0.30
CA LEU A 82 -25.34 5.14 -0.27
C LEU A 82 -26.49 5.00 0.73
N ASP A 83 -27.36 4.01 0.49
CA ASP A 83 -28.40 3.63 1.46
C ASP A 83 -27.73 3.25 2.79
N ASP A 84 -28.36 3.63 3.90
CA ASP A 84 -27.87 3.30 5.24
C ASP A 84 -28.06 1.80 5.55
N ASP A 85 -28.88 1.09 4.77
CA ASP A 85 -29.07 -0.34 4.87
C ASP A 85 -27.94 -1.13 4.17
N ILE A 86 -27.00 -1.63 4.97
CA ILE A 86 -25.86 -2.47 4.56
C ILE A 86 -26.29 -3.72 3.79
N ALA A 87 -27.54 -4.20 3.97
CA ALA A 87 -28.03 -5.38 3.25
C ALA A 87 -28.22 -5.15 1.74
N ASN A 88 -28.42 -3.90 1.30
CA ASN A 88 -28.73 -3.57 -0.10
C ASN A 88 -27.55 -2.97 -0.86
N VAL A 89 -26.43 -2.69 -0.18
CA VAL A 89 -25.28 -2.00 -0.76
C VAL A 89 -24.01 -2.79 -0.47
N THR A 90 -23.54 -3.55 -1.47
CA THR A 90 -22.18 -4.13 -1.46
C THR A 90 -21.25 -3.19 -2.23
N VAL A 91 -20.33 -2.52 -1.54
CA VAL A 91 -19.27 -1.72 -2.18
C VAL A 91 -17.96 -2.48 -2.10
N PHE A 92 -17.40 -2.81 -3.27
CA PHE A 92 -16.06 -3.37 -3.36
C PHE A 92 -15.19 -2.51 -4.29
N PRO A 93 -14.33 -1.64 -3.73
CA PRO A 93 -13.49 -0.75 -4.53
C PRO A 93 -12.28 -1.44 -5.19
N GLY A 94 -12.12 -2.76 -5.01
CA GLY A 94 -11.01 -3.55 -5.55
C GLY A 94 -10.04 -4.03 -4.47
N GLU A 95 -9.25 -5.06 -4.80
CA GLU A 95 -8.15 -5.50 -3.95
C GLU A 95 -7.06 -4.42 -3.90
N ASN A 96 -6.50 -4.20 -2.70
CA ASN A 96 -5.40 -3.25 -2.51
C ASN A 96 -5.74 -1.82 -2.95
N PHE A 97 -7.01 -1.42 -2.77
CA PHE A 97 -7.59 -0.18 -3.26
C PHE A 97 -6.69 1.04 -3.04
N LEU A 98 -6.05 1.16 -1.88
CA LEU A 98 -5.22 2.33 -1.55
C LEU A 98 -4.04 2.49 -2.51
N HIS A 99 -3.36 1.41 -2.87
CA HIS A 99 -2.24 1.45 -3.82
C HIS A 99 -2.73 1.67 -5.27
N SER A 100 -3.92 1.16 -5.58
CA SER A 100 -4.55 1.31 -6.90
C SER A 100 -4.98 2.74 -7.23
N LEU A 101 -5.02 3.64 -6.23
CA LEU A 101 -5.30 5.08 -6.44
C LEU A 101 -4.17 5.80 -7.21
N PHE A 102 -2.96 5.26 -7.21
CA PHE A 102 -1.78 5.94 -7.75
C PHE A 102 -1.23 5.19 -8.97
N SER A 103 -1.12 5.88 -10.11
CA SER A 103 -0.57 5.30 -11.35
C SER A 103 0.96 5.40 -11.42
N THR A 104 1.51 6.51 -10.96
CA THR A 104 2.93 6.87 -11.04
C THR A 104 3.32 7.54 -9.74
N MET A 105 4.51 7.22 -9.24
CA MET A 105 5.10 7.86 -8.06
C MET A 105 6.53 8.28 -8.39
N SER A 106 6.90 9.48 -7.97
CA SER A 106 8.28 9.95 -8.04
C SER A 106 8.67 10.61 -6.73
N ILE A 107 9.94 10.45 -6.35
CA ILE A 107 10.54 11.05 -5.17
C ILE A 107 11.77 11.82 -5.62
N SER A 108 11.84 13.08 -5.19
CA SER A 108 13.01 13.91 -5.39
C SER A 108 13.58 14.38 -4.07
N LEU A 109 14.90 14.44 -3.97
CA LEU A 109 15.63 14.98 -2.84
C LEU A 109 16.43 16.18 -3.32
N ASN A 110 16.22 17.35 -2.71
CA ASN A 110 16.89 18.60 -3.09
C ASN A 110 16.81 18.91 -4.61
N GLY A 111 15.64 18.66 -5.22
CA GLY A 111 15.40 18.89 -6.65
C GLY A 111 16.00 17.83 -7.59
N HIS A 112 16.64 16.79 -7.06
CA HIS A 112 17.11 15.65 -7.84
C HIS A 112 16.18 14.45 -7.65
N GLU A 113 15.60 13.96 -8.74
CA GLU A 113 14.82 12.73 -8.72
C GLU A 113 15.71 11.54 -8.33
N VAL A 114 15.32 10.84 -7.27
CA VAL A 114 16.03 9.66 -6.75
C VAL A 114 15.27 8.37 -7.04
N GLU A 115 13.95 8.45 -7.18
CA GLU A 115 13.09 7.31 -7.49
C GLU A 115 11.98 7.75 -8.44
N TYR A 116 11.70 6.91 -9.44
CA TYR A 116 10.59 7.07 -10.36
C TYR A 116 10.00 5.69 -10.65
N GLU A 117 8.71 5.54 -10.38
CA GLU A 117 7.97 4.31 -10.65
C GLU A 117 6.75 4.59 -11.52
N SER A 118 6.67 3.89 -12.64
CA SER A 118 5.50 3.87 -13.52
C SER A 118 4.71 2.59 -13.32
N ASN A 119 3.38 2.63 -13.44
CA ASN A 119 2.50 1.48 -13.19
C ASN A 119 2.55 0.99 -11.72
N TYR A 120 2.66 1.94 -10.79
CA TYR A 120 2.82 1.68 -9.36
C TYR A 120 1.76 0.73 -8.81
N GLY A 121 0.47 0.97 -9.11
CA GLY A 121 -0.62 0.12 -8.61
C GLY A 121 -0.43 -1.38 -8.89
N TYR A 122 0.04 -1.75 -10.10
CA TYR A 122 0.29 -3.14 -10.45
C TYR A 122 1.53 -3.71 -9.74
N ARG A 123 2.62 -2.92 -9.68
CA ARG A 123 3.83 -3.32 -8.97
C ARG A 123 3.53 -3.56 -7.49
N ALA A 124 2.84 -2.63 -6.84
CA ALA A 124 2.45 -2.73 -5.43
C ALA A 124 1.54 -3.92 -5.16
N TYR A 125 0.61 -4.22 -6.07
CA TYR A 125 -0.22 -5.42 -5.98
C TYR A 125 0.62 -6.71 -5.99
N LEU A 126 1.51 -6.86 -6.97
CA LEU A 126 2.39 -8.04 -7.07
C LEU A 126 3.34 -8.15 -5.88
N GLU A 127 3.88 -7.03 -5.42
CA GLU A 127 4.75 -6.98 -4.25
C GLU A 127 4.01 -7.44 -3.00
N THR A 128 2.78 -6.94 -2.79
CA THR A 128 1.92 -7.35 -1.68
C THR A 128 1.56 -8.83 -1.78
N LEU A 129 1.30 -9.33 -2.98
CA LEU A 129 0.95 -10.72 -3.23
C LEU A 129 2.12 -11.68 -2.95
N VAL A 130 3.32 -11.35 -3.41
CA VAL A 130 4.48 -12.27 -3.38
C VAL A 130 5.29 -12.16 -2.09
N ASN A 131 5.47 -10.95 -1.55
CA ASN A 131 6.37 -10.73 -0.41
C ASN A 131 5.71 -10.95 0.96
N TYR A 132 4.38 -10.89 1.05
CA TYR A 132 3.69 -10.98 2.34
C TYR A 132 2.97 -12.31 2.54
N GLY A 133 3.19 -12.90 3.72
CA GLY A 133 2.49 -14.10 4.17
C GLY A 133 1.05 -13.83 4.62
N ASN A 134 0.28 -14.89 4.85
CA ASN A 134 -1.14 -14.80 5.23
C ASN A 134 -1.40 -13.97 6.49
N GLN A 135 -0.48 -14.02 7.47
CA GLN A 135 -0.59 -13.24 8.70
C GLN A 135 -0.59 -11.74 8.42
N ALA A 136 0.34 -11.25 7.60
CA ALA A 136 0.39 -9.85 7.19
C ALA A 136 -0.87 -9.43 6.42
N LYS A 137 -1.30 -10.28 5.49
CA LYS A 137 -2.52 -10.08 4.67
C LYS A 137 -3.80 -10.01 5.48
N SER A 138 -3.85 -10.65 6.65
CA SER A 138 -4.98 -10.59 7.57
C SER A 138 -4.92 -9.47 8.62
N THR A 139 -3.77 -8.80 8.74
CA THR A 139 -3.49 -7.82 9.80
C THR A 139 -3.32 -6.42 9.23
N HIS A 140 -2.08 -5.94 9.10
CA HIS A 140 -1.80 -4.56 8.74
C HIS A 140 -2.14 -4.22 7.28
N LEU A 141 -2.14 -5.20 6.37
CA LEU A 141 -2.53 -4.97 4.97
C LEU A 141 -4.03 -4.67 4.80
N ASN A 142 -4.86 -4.90 5.83
CA ASN A 142 -6.24 -4.41 5.82
C ASN A 142 -6.29 -2.87 5.74
N ALA A 143 -5.24 -2.18 6.22
CA ALA A 143 -5.14 -0.72 6.12
C ALA A 143 -5.00 -0.22 4.67
N SER A 144 -4.45 -1.03 3.76
CA SER A 144 -4.40 -0.73 2.32
C SER A 144 -5.59 -1.31 1.54
N TYR A 145 -6.59 -1.85 2.26
CA TYR A 145 -7.75 -2.56 1.70
C TYR A 145 -7.38 -3.87 0.99
N TRP A 146 -6.38 -4.59 1.52
CA TRP A 146 -6.10 -5.94 1.06
C TRP A 146 -7.08 -6.94 1.69
N PHE A 147 -8.01 -7.43 0.88
CA PHE A 147 -8.84 -8.58 1.22
C PHE A 147 -8.60 -9.67 0.19
N PRO A 148 -8.22 -10.89 0.59
CA PRO A 148 -8.04 -11.98 -0.35
C PRO A 148 -9.34 -12.27 -1.09
N ASP A 149 -9.24 -12.64 -2.36
CA ASP A 149 -10.37 -13.21 -3.08
C ASP A 149 -10.73 -14.56 -2.46
N ASP A 150 -12.01 -14.73 -2.12
CA ASP A 150 -12.58 -16.00 -1.72
C ASP A 150 -13.81 -16.29 -2.58
N LEU A 151 -14.07 -17.59 -2.80
CA LEU A 151 -15.13 -18.08 -3.69
C LEU A 151 -16.55 -17.62 -3.31
N ASN A 152 -16.73 -16.95 -2.16
CA ASN A 152 -18.04 -16.61 -1.61
C ASN A 152 -18.25 -15.10 -1.40
N ALA A 153 -17.21 -14.26 -1.45
CA ALA A 153 -17.29 -12.88 -0.99
C ALA A 153 -17.24 -11.81 -2.08
N LYS A 154 -16.68 -12.09 -3.28
CA LYS A 154 -16.48 -11.05 -4.30
C LYS A 154 -17.41 -11.17 -5.51
N ASP A 155 -17.59 -12.37 -6.03
CA ASP A 155 -18.36 -12.60 -7.27
C ASP A 155 -19.83 -12.98 -7.05
N THR A 156 -20.25 -13.22 -5.80
CA THR A 156 -21.56 -13.82 -5.49
C THR A 156 -22.74 -12.96 -5.95
N ASN A 157 -22.54 -11.65 -6.08
CA ASN A 157 -23.54 -10.71 -6.57
C ASN A 157 -23.26 -10.17 -7.98
N GLU A 158 -22.07 -10.40 -8.56
CA GLU A 158 -21.70 -9.92 -9.91
C GLU A 158 -22.15 -10.90 -11.01
N ILE A 159 -22.45 -12.15 -10.66
CA ILE A 159 -23.27 -13.03 -11.50
C ILE A 159 -24.73 -12.56 -11.43
N VAL A 160 -25.00 -11.47 -12.14
CA VAL A 160 -26.34 -11.00 -12.43
C VAL A 160 -27.16 -12.17 -12.98
N GLU A 161 -28.40 -12.28 -12.54
CA GLU A 161 -29.42 -13.33 -12.80
C GLU A 161 -29.47 -13.94 -14.22
N SER A 162 -28.88 -13.33 -15.24
CA SER A 162 -28.80 -13.86 -16.61
C SER A 162 -27.98 -15.17 -16.70
N HIS A 163 -26.82 -15.27 -16.05
CA HIS A 163 -25.96 -16.46 -16.15
C HIS A 163 -26.42 -17.64 -15.28
N ARG A 164 -27.24 -17.40 -14.25
CA ARG A 164 -27.82 -18.47 -13.42
C ARG A 164 -28.78 -19.35 -14.22
N ASN A 165 -29.47 -18.78 -15.22
CA ASN A 165 -30.40 -19.51 -16.09
C ASN A 165 -29.67 -20.32 -17.19
N GLU A 166 -28.50 -19.88 -17.62
CA GLU A 166 -27.67 -20.60 -18.60
C GLU A 166 -26.98 -21.83 -17.98
N LEU A 167 -26.54 -21.74 -16.73
CA LEU A 167 -25.95 -22.88 -15.99
C LEU A 167 -26.99 -23.94 -15.63
N ASN A 168 -28.20 -23.51 -15.25
CA ASN A 168 -29.30 -24.43 -14.93
C ASN A 168 -29.87 -25.13 -16.17
N SER A 169 -29.85 -24.49 -17.36
CA SER A 169 -30.28 -25.13 -18.60
C SER A 169 -29.23 -26.09 -19.19
N ALA A 170 -27.93 -25.84 -18.96
CA ALA A 170 -26.85 -26.75 -19.35
C ALA A 170 -26.82 -28.07 -18.54
N GLN A 171 -27.27 -28.06 -17.28
CA GLN A 171 -27.35 -29.28 -16.46
C GLN A 171 -28.56 -30.17 -16.79
N ILE A 172 -29.66 -29.61 -17.30
CA ILE A 172 -30.86 -30.40 -17.64
C ILE A 172 -30.66 -31.27 -18.90
N HIS A 173 -29.65 -30.98 -19.73
CA HIS A 173 -29.41 -31.75 -20.95
C HIS A 173 -28.59 -33.04 -20.75
N ASN A 174 -27.91 -33.20 -19.61
CA ASN A 174 -27.08 -34.39 -19.29
C ASN A 174 -27.79 -35.40 -18.36
N SER A 175 -29.12 -35.37 -18.26
CA SER A 175 -29.87 -36.26 -17.36
C SER A 175 -31.03 -37.02 -18.02
N VAL A 176 -31.08 -37.06 -19.36
CA VAL A 176 -32.03 -37.94 -20.07
C VAL A 176 -31.29 -38.64 -21.21
N LEU A 177 -31.14 -39.96 -21.03
CA LEU A 177 -30.45 -40.99 -21.82
C LEU A 177 -28.97 -41.20 -21.50
#